data_AF-A0AAW0H6J1-F1
#
_entry.id   AF-A0AAW0H6J1-F1
#
_cell.length_a   1.000
_cell.length_b   1.000
_cell.length_c   1.000
_cell.angle_alpha   90.00
_cell.angle_beta   90.00
_cell.angle_gamma   90.00
#
_symmetry.space_group_name_H-M   'P 1'
#
loop_
_entity.id
_entity.type
_entity.pdbx_description
1 polymer ?
#
loop_
_entity_poly.entity_id
_entity_poly.type
_entity_poly.pdbx_seq_one_letter_code
_entity_poly.pdbx_strand_id
1 'polypeptide(L)'
;MERQLGFLLFLLTLAHAFPDSPEPCELDEDGVRCACNFSDPEPNWQSAFLCIGATDVKFYGGGRSLEHFLKRVNTEANPSKQITDVLKSLSWQRLTLGNARVPALMLFGALRLLGFTSLKELTLENLEVTGTALPPLLEASGPNLDTLRLSNVSWATGDAWLAELQQWLKPGLKVLHIAQAHSLNFSCEQVRVFPALVTLDLSDNPELGEKGLISALCRSKFPALRVLALRNAGMETPSGVCSALAAASLQLEQLDLSHNSLRDTEGAPGCDWPSKLNSLNLSFTELKQVPKGLPAKLNVLDLSYNRLNRQPRPDELPKVVHLSLTGNPFLDSESHSEGYSSGVVVAPVRSSLAVGLWATLAVLQGAGLFA
;
A
#
# COMPACT_ATOMS: atom_id res chain seq x y z
N MET A 1 45.21 -42.87 20.85
CA MET A 1 43.80 -42.50 20.59
C MET A 1 43.47 -41.07 21.03
N GLU A 2 44.25 -40.42 21.91
CA GLU A 2 43.99 -39.03 22.33
C GLU A 2 44.45 -37.94 21.33
N ARG A 3 45.37 -38.26 20.42
CA ARG A 3 45.92 -37.29 19.46
C ARG A 3 45.03 -37.01 18.24
N GLN A 4 43.99 -37.84 18.02
CA GLN A 4 43.01 -37.67 16.94
C GLN A 4 41.72 -36.97 17.42
N LEU A 5 41.37 -37.07 18.71
CA LEU A 5 40.30 -36.28 19.31
C LEU A 5 40.64 -34.78 19.35
N GLY A 6 41.92 -34.44 19.61
CA GLY A 6 42.38 -33.05 19.62
C GLY A 6 42.29 -32.36 18.25
N PHE A 7 42.44 -33.10 17.14
CA PHE A 7 42.32 -32.53 15.79
C PHE A 7 40.85 -32.33 15.39
N LEU A 8 39.94 -33.19 15.86
CA LEU A 8 38.49 -33.03 15.66
C LEU A 8 37.94 -31.86 16.49
N LEU A 9 38.39 -31.71 17.74
CA LEU A 9 38.05 -30.54 18.58
C LEU A 9 38.63 -29.24 18.01
N PHE A 10 39.84 -29.27 17.44
CA PHE A 10 40.44 -28.09 16.80
C PHE A 10 39.70 -27.65 15.52
N LEU A 11 39.21 -28.61 14.72
CA LEU A 11 38.33 -28.33 13.56
C LEU A 11 36.95 -27.81 13.99
N LEU A 12 36.39 -28.31 15.09
CA LEU A 12 35.15 -27.79 15.68
C LEU A 12 35.32 -26.38 16.25
N THR A 13 36.50 -26.03 16.82
CA THR A 13 36.78 -24.66 17.28
C THR A 13 37.07 -23.69 16.14
N LEU A 14 37.60 -24.14 15.00
CA LEU A 14 37.79 -23.31 13.80
C LEU A 14 36.47 -23.03 13.06
N ALA A 15 35.47 -23.91 13.19
CA ALA A 15 34.10 -23.63 12.74
C ALA A 15 33.39 -22.56 13.59
N HIS A 16 33.87 -22.31 14.82
CA HIS A 16 33.37 -21.26 15.73
C HIS A 16 34.28 -20.02 15.77
N ALA A 17 35.24 -19.91 14.85
CA ALA A 17 36.20 -18.81 14.78
C ALA A 17 36.04 -17.95 13.50
N PHE A 18 34.88 -18.03 12.85
CA PHE A 18 34.41 -16.92 12.04
C PHE A 18 33.61 -15.99 12.96
N PRO A 19 33.78 -14.66 12.85
CA PRO A 19 32.87 -13.76 13.53
C PRO A 19 31.46 -14.13 13.08
N ASP A 20 30.54 -14.28 14.02
CA ASP A 20 29.11 -14.47 13.77
C ASP A 20 28.60 -13.36 12.84
N SER A 21 28.68 -13.60 11.53
CA SER A 21 27.72 -13.01 10.62
C SER A 21 26.41 -13.74 10.92
N PRO A 22 25.34 -13.05 11.33
CA PRO A 22 24.06 -13.70 11.55
C PRO A 22 23.72 -14.54 10.32
N GLU A 23 23.27 -15.78 10.52
CA GLU A 23 22.84 -16.61 9.39
C GLU A 23 21.81 -15.81 8.58
N PRO A 24 21.90 -15.76 7.24
CA PRO A 24 21.07 -14.84 6.47
C PRO A 24 19.57 -15.06 6.67
N CYS A 25 19.16 -16.27 7.06
CA CYS A 25 17.77 -16.65 7.27
C CYS A 25 17.49 -17.00 8.72
N GLU A 26 16.43 -16.42 9.27
CA GLU A 26 15.93 -16.69 10.61
C GLU A 26 14.50 -17.25 10.52
N LEU A 27 14.25 -18.36 11.21
CA LEU A 27 12.93 -18.95 11.37
C LEU A 27 12.40 -18.59 12.76
N ASP A 28 11.16 -18.12 12.85
CA ASP A 28 10.55 -17.81 14.14
C ASP A 28 10.36 -19.06 15.01
N GLU A 29 10.15 -18.85 16.31
CA GLU A 29 10.05 -19.95 17.30
C GLU A 29 8.91 -20.92 16.98
N ASP A 30 7.82 -20.42 16.36
CA ASP A 30 6.67 -21.21 15.95
C ASP A 30 6.88 -21.97 14.62
N GLY A 31 7.97 -21.69 13.90
CA GLY A 31 8.27 -22.27 12.59
C GLY A 31 7.33 -21.81 11.46
N VAL A 32 6.59 -20.72 11.67
CA VAL A 32 5.56 -20.20 10.77
C VAL A 32 6.13 -19.16 9.82
N ARG A 33 7.02 -18.29 10.31
CA ARG A 33 7.59 -17.16 9.56
C ARG A 33 9.09 -17.33 9.41
N CYS A 34 9.56 -17.22 8.17
CA CYS A 34 10.98 -17.23 7.86
C CYS A 34 11.37 -15.95 7.14
N ALA A 35 12.37 -15.24 7.65
CA ALA A 35 12.88 -14.01 7.05
C ALA A 35 14.35 -14.19 6.69
N CYS A 36 14.68 -13.88 5.45
CA CYS A 36 16.01 -14.01 4.90
C CYS A 36 16.50 -12.67 4.38
N ASN A 37 17.66 -12.25 4.85
CA ASN A 37 18.35 -11.06 4.41
C ASN A 37 19.66 -11.44 3.72
N PHE A 38 19.62 -11.53 2.40
CA PHE A 38 20.79 -11.73 1.56
C PHE A 38 21.39 -10.37 1.20
N SER A 39 21.76 -9.53 2.19
CA SER A 39 22.41 -8.23 1.95
C SER A 39 23.93 -8.30 1.91
N ASP A 40 24.54 -9.37 2.41
CA ASP A 40 26.00 -9.54 2.42
C ASP A 40 26.58 -9.76 1.02
N PRO A 41 27.81 -9.27 0.70
CA PRO A 41 28.38 -9.39 -0.65
C PRO A 41 28.36 -10.81 -1.24
N GLU A 42 28.66 -11.81 -0.41
CA GLU A 42 28.57 -13.24 -0.74
C GLU A 42 27.74 -13.96 0.34
N PRO A 43 26.40 -13.86 0.27
CA PRO A 43 25.55 -14.38 1.33
C PRO A 43 25.42 -15.90 1.16
N ASN A 44 25.26 -16.59 2.28
CA ASN A 44 25.03 -18.03 2.25
C ASN A 44 23.59 -18.35 1.81
N TRP A 45 23.37 -18.54 0.52
CA TRP A 45 22.06 -18.90 -0.06
C TRP A 45 21.50 -20.24 0.44
N GLN A 46 22.33 -21.14 0.98
CA GLN A 46 21.86 -22.42 1.51
C GLN A 46 21.00 -22.24 2.78
N SER A 47 21.16 -21.13 3.49
CA SER A 47 20.30 -20.79 4.64
C SER A 47 18.81 -20.71 4.26
N ALA A 48 18.48 -20.48 2.98
CA ALA A 48 17.09 -20.49 2.50
C ALA A 48 16.38 -21.84 2.72
N PHE A 49 17.13 -22.95 2.84
CA PHE A 49 16.54 -24.26 3.12
C PHE A 49 15.89 -24.34 4.51
N LEU A 50 16.27 -23.46 5.45
CA LEU A 50 15.58 -23.33 6.74
C LEU A 50 14.10 -22.96 6.57
N CYS A 51 13.76 -22.24 5.50
CA CYS A 51 12.40 -21.76 5.24
C CYS A 51 11.48 -22.78 4.56
N ILE A 52 11.93 -24.02 4.27
CA ILE A 52 11.11 -25.01 3.53
C ILE A 52 9.76 -25.28 4.22
N GLY A 53 9.77 -25.38 5.55
CA GLY A 53 8.58 -25.70 6.36
C GLY A 53 7.71 -24.48 6.71
N ALA A 54 8.19 -23.26 6.47
CA ALA A 54 7.47 -22.05 6.85
C ALA A 54 6.26 -21.80 5.95
N THR A 55 5.27 -21.06 6.45
CA THR A 55 4.09 -20.66 5.66
C THR A 55 4.21 -19.23 5.12
N ASP A 56 4.99 -18.40 5.79
CA ASP A 56 5.22 -17.00 5.47
C ASP A 56 6.72 -16.77 5.30
N VAL A 57 7.15 -16.47 4.08
CA VAL A 57 8.57 -16.39 3.73
C VAL A 57 8.89 -15.03 3.14
N LYS A 58 9.96 -14.40 3.63
CA LYS A 58 10.43 -13.11 3.14
C LYS A 58 11.88 -13.21 2.70
N PHE A 59 12.18 -12.82 1.46
CA PHE A 59 13.53 -12.75 0.94
C PHE A 59 13.88 -11.31 0.56
N TYR A 60 14.94 -10.78 1.17
CA TYR A 60 15.48 -9.45 0.90
C TYR A 60 16.87 -9.53 0.28
N GLY A 61 17.09 -8.82 -0.83
CA GLY A 61 18.36 -8.83 -1.56
C GLY A 61 19.35 -7.71 -1.21
N GLY A 62 18.99 -6.79 -0.31
CA GLY A 62 19.85 -5.66 0.07
C GLY A 62 20.15 -4.65 -1.04
N GLY A 63 19.30 -4.56 -2.06
CA GLY A 63 19.47 -3.67 -3.22
C GLY A 63 20.46 -4.17 -4.27
N ARG A 64 21.00 -5.39 -4.13
CA ARG A 64 21.98 -5.95 -5.07
C ARG A 64 21.39 -6.20 -6.46
N SER A 65 22.25 -6.19 -7.47
CA SER A 65 21.94 -6.69 -8.81
C SER A 65 22.11 -8.21 -8.90
N LEU A 66 21.04 -8.90 -9.28
CA LEU A 66 21.04 -10.34 -9.54
C LEU A 66 21.47 -10.70 -10.98
N GLU A 67 21.83 -9.72 -11.81
CA GLU A 67 22.22 -9.95 -13.22
C GLU A 67 23.37 -10.97 -13.38
N HIS A 68 24.29 -11.03 -12.42
CA HIS A 68 25.41 -11.98 -12.45
C HIS A 68 24.97 -13.45 -12.42
N PHE A 69 23.77 -13.75 -11.90
CA PHE A 69 23.22 -15.11 -11.87
C PHE A 69 22.72 -15.59 -13.23
N LEU A 70 22.48 -14.70 -14.20
CA LEU A 70 22.05 -15.08 -15.55
C LEU A 70 23.06 -16.02 -16.26
N LYS A 71 24.36 -15.92 -15.91
CA LYS A 71 25.39 -16.84 -16.43
C LYS A 71 25.32 -18.26 -15.84
N ARG A 72 24.63 -18.43 -14.71
CA ARG A 72 24.59 -19.67 -13.92
C ARG A 72 23.22 -20.35 -13.96
N VAL A 73 22.15 -19.60 -14.22
CA VAL A 73 20.77 -20.09 -14.15
C VAL A 73 20.16 -20.15 -15.54
N ASN A 74 19.70 -21.33 -15.96
CA ASN A 74 18.88 -21.48 -17.15
C ASN A 74 17.39 -21.36 -16.76
N THR A 75 16.78 -20.21 -17.05
CA THR A 75 15.40 -19.86 -16.68
C THR A 75 14.35 -20.62 -17.50
N GLU A 76 14.72 -21.12 -18.68
CA GLU A 76 13.85 -21.85 -19.61
C GLU A 76 13.87 -23.36 -19.40
N ALA A 77 14.88 -23.89 -18.69
CA ALA A 77 14.98 -25.32 -18.44
C ALA A 77 13.81 -25.82 -17.58
N ASN A 78 13.18 -26.93 -17.99
CA ASN A 78 12.18 -27.59 -17.17
C ASN A 78 12.84 -28.11 -15.88
N PRO A 79 12.24 -27.86 -14.69
CA PRO A 79 12.77 -28.40 -13.45
C PRO A 79 12.78 -29.93 -13.52
N SER A 80 13.82 -30.55 -12.96
CA SER A 80 13.84 -32.00 -12.81
C SER A 80 12.71 -32.46 -11.88
N LYS A 81 12.28 -33.72 -12.02
CA LYS A 81 11.24 -34.30 -11.15
C LYS A 81 11.54 -34.10 -9.66
N GLN A 82 12.80 -34.26 -9.27
CA GLN A 82 13.24 -34.04 -7.89
C GLN A 82 13.02 -32.60 -7.40
N ILE A 83 13.35 -31.60 -8.22
CA ILE A 83 13.12 -30.19 -7.88
C ILE A 83 11.62 -29.91 -7.80
N THR A 84 10.84 -30.43 -8.75
CA THR A 84 9.38 -30.28 -8.74
C THR A 84 8.74 -30.91 -7.50
N ASP A 85 9.21 -32.06 -7.05
CA ASP A 85 8.69 -32.74 -5.86
C ASP A 85 9.01 -31.93 -4.58
N VAL A 86 10.21 -31.31 -4.51
CA VAL A 86 10.55 -30.37 -3.43
C VAL A 86 9.63 -29.14 -3.47
N LEU A 87 9.45 -28.50 -4.62
CA LEU A 87 8.58 -27.33 -4.77
C LEU A 87 7.13 -27.61 -4.35
N LYS A 88 6.61 -28.80 -4.69
CA LYS A 88 5.27 -29.25 -4.28
C LYS A 88 5.16 -29.52 -2.77
N SER A 89 6.27 -29.85 -2.12
CA SER A 89 6.32 -30.11 -0.67
C SER A 89 6.43 -28.84 0.18
N LEU A 90 6.74 -27.69 -0.43
CA LEU A 90 6.84 -26.42 0.27
C LEU A 90 5.48 -26.04 0.88
N SER A 91 5.50 -25.64 2.15
CA SER A 91 4.30 -25.21 2.87
C SER A 91 3.97 -23.73 2.68
N TRP A 92 4.63 -23.07 1.72
CA TRP A 92 4.54 -21.63 1.48
C TRP A 92 3.12 -21.22 1.07
N GLN A 93 2.55 -20.29 1.83
CA GLN A 93 1.26 -19.65 1.54
C GLN A 93 1.44 -18.18 1.16
N ARG A 94 2.38 -17.49 1.82
CA ARG A 94 2.73 -16.09 1.58
C ARG A 94 4.22 -15.95 1.30
N LEU A 95 4.55 -15.23 0.24
CA LEU A 95 5.92 -14.96 -0.16
C LEU A 95 6.11 -13.47 -0.41
N THR A 96 7.12 -12.88 0.23
CA THR A 96 7.57 -11.51 -0.05
C THR A 96 8.98 -11.55 -0.64
N LEU A 97 9.16 -10.91 -1.77
CA LEU A 97 10.46 -10.68 -2.39
C LEU A 97 10.71 -9.17 -2.44
N GLY A 98 11.83 -8.71 -1.90
CA GLY A 98 12.09 -7.29 -1.91
C GLY A 98 13.53 -6.84 -1.87
N ASN A 99 13.71 -5.53 -2.04
CA ASN A 99 14.98 -4.83 -2.01
C ASN A 99 16.01 -5.49 -2.94
N ALA A 100 15.76 -5.54 -4.24
CA ALA A 100 16.69 -6.14 -5.19
C ALA A 100 16.51 -5.60 -6.61
N ARG A 101 17.58 -5.63 -7.40
CA ARG A 101 17.52 -5.41 -8.84
C ARG A 101 17.53 -6.77 -9.55
N VAL A 102 16.41 -7.11 -10.19
CA VAL A 102 16.12 -8.46 -10.68
C VAL A 102 15.90 -8.44 -12.20
N PRO A 103 16.67 -9.22 -12.97
CA PRO A 103 16.39 -9.36 -14.40
C PRO A 103 15.00 -9.97 -14.63
N ALA A 104 14.24 -9.44 -15.58
CA ALA A 104 12.89 -9.92 -15.94
C ALA A 104 12.87 -11.44 -16.18
N LEU A 105 13.87 -11.97 -16.89
CA LEU A 105 14.03 -13.40 -17.14
C LEU A 105 14.10 -14.24 -15.85
N MET A 106 14.76 -13.74 -14.81
CA MET A 106 14.84 -14.42 -13.51
C MET A 106 13.54 -14.34 -12.74
N LEU A 107 12.89 -13.17 -12.73
CA LEU A 107 11.61 -12.99 -12.05
C LEU A 107 10.54 -13.91 -12.64
N PHE A 108 10.39 -13.93 -13.96
CA PHE A 108 9.40 -14.79 -14.62
C PHE A 108 9.78 -16.27 -14.56
N GLY A 109 11.07 -16.60 -14.61
CA GLY A 109 11.57 -17.95 -14.33
C GLY A 109 11.18 -18.43 -12.93
N ALA A 110 11.32 -17.57 -11.92
CA ALA A 110 10.91 -17.86 -10.54
C ALA A 110 9.39 -18.00 -10.43
N LEU A 111 8.59 -17.13 -11.06
CA LEU A 111 7.13 -17.27 -11.11
C LEU A 111 6.71 -18.62 -11.71
N ARG A 112 7.34 -19.07 -12.79
CA ARG A 112 7.09 -20.39 -13.38
C ARG A 112 7.36 -21.53 -12.38
N LEU A 113 8.45 -21.44 -11.61
CA LEU A 113 8.75 -22.44 -10.57
C LEU A 113 7.74 -22.39 -9.42
N LEU A 114 7.33 -21.20 -9.00
CA LEU A 114 6.28 -21.01 -7.99
C LEU A 114 4.93 -21.55 -8.48
N GLY A 115 4.72 -21.70 -9.79
CA GLY A 115 3.58 -22.40 -10.37
C GLY A 115 3.38 -23.85 -9.91
N PHE A 116 4.44 -24.51 -9.40
CA PHE A 116 4.36 -25.87 -8.83
C PHE A 116 4.05 -25.89 -7.33
N THR A 117 4.04 -24.73 -6.68
CA THR A 117 3.77 -24.59 -5.23
C THR A 117 2.29 -24.31 -4.97
N SER A 118 1.87 -24.36 -3.70
CA SER A 118 0.52 -23.96 -3.27
C SER A 118 0.37 -22.47 -2.92
N LEU A 119 1.33 -21.62 -3.34
CA LEU A 119 1.40 -20.22 -2.95
C LEU A 119 0.10 -19.46 -3.28
N LYS A 120 -0.38 -18.66 -2.30
CA LYS A 120 -1.63 -17.89 -2.39
C LYS A 120 -1.40 -16.39 -2.47
N GLU A 121 -0.37 -15.89 -1.81
CA GLU A 121 -0.07 -14.46 -1.78
C GLU A 121 1.38 -14.22 -2.18
N LEU A 122 1.57 -13.30 -3.11
CA LEU A 122 2.88 -12.82 -3.53
C LEU A 122 2.97 -11.32 -3.32
N THR A 123 4.04 -10.89 -2.66
CA THR A 123 4.39 -9.48 -2.49
C THR A 123 5.73 -9.21 -3.14
N LEU A 124 5.79 -8.23 -4.03
CA LEU A 124 7.02 -7.69 -4.61
C LEU A 124 7.20 -6.26 -4.10
N GLU A 125 8.31 -5.97 -3.41
CA GLU A 125 8.53 -4.66 -2.82
C GLU A 125 9.94 -4.10 -3.07
N ASN A 126 10.04 -2.83 -3.45
CA ASN A 126 11.33 -2.16 -3.73
C ASN A 126 12.20 -2.96 -4.73
N LEU A 127 11.60 -3.33 -5.86
CA LEU A 127 12.28 -4.10 -6.92
C LEU A 127 12.51 -3.26 -8.16
N GLU A 128 13.72 -3.36 -8.72
CA GLU A 128 14.04 -2.83 -10.05
C GLU A 128 14.09 -3.98 -11.05
N VAL A 129 13.04 -4.16 -11.86
CA VAL A 129 12.95 -5.22 -12.85
C VAL A 129 13.60 -4.78 -14.16
N THR A 130 14.75 -5.38 -14.49
CA THR A 130 15.57 -4.96 -15.63
C THR A 130 15.48 -5.88 -16.83
N GLY A 131 15.67 -5.30 -18.02
CA GLY A 131 15.58 -6.03 -19.29
C GLY A 131 14.16 -6.48 -19.62
N THR A 132 14.04 -7.24 -20.70
CA THR A 132 12.76 -7.80 -21.16
C THR A 132 12.83 -9.33 -21.11
N ALA A 133 11.66 -9.95 -21.05
CA ALA A 133 11.55 -11.40 -21.16
C ALA A 133 10.71 -11.78 -22.37
N LEU A 134 11.03 -12.93 -22.96
CA LEU A 134 10.19 -13.48 -24.02
C LEU A 134 8.84 -13.94 -23.42
N PRO A 135 7.74 -13.83 -24.18
CA PRO A 135 6.46 -14.40 -23.80
C PRO A 135 6.58 -15.90 -23.47
N PRO A 136 5.82 -16.41 -22.50
CA PRO A 136 5.87 -17.82 -22.14
C PRO A 136 5.32 -18.71 -23.27
N LEU A 137 5.94 -19.87 -23.48
CA LEU A 137 5.46 -20.89 -24.42
C LEU A 137 4.09 -21.47 -24.03
N LEU A 138 3.81 -21.52 -22.72
CA LEU A 138 2.55 -21.95 -22.14
C LEU A 138 1.98 -20.82 -21.29
N GLU A 139 0.77 -20.38 -21.62
CA GLU A 139 0.09 -19.32 -20.87
C GLU A 139 -0.23 -19.76 -19.42
N ALA A 140 -0.25 -18.79 -18.50
CA ALA A 140 -0.65 -19.00 -17.11
C ALA A 140 0.17 -20.07 -16.36
N SER A 141 1.48 -20.14 -16.64
CA SER A 141 2.40 -21.11 -16.04
C SER A 141 2.87 -20.77 -14.62
N GLY A 142 2.54 -19.58 -14.11
CA GLY A 142 2.91 -19.14 -12.75
C GLY A 142 1.95 -19.59 -11.63
N PRO A 143 2.10 -19.05 -10.42
CA PRO A 143 1.37 -19.47 -9.22
C PRO A 143 -0.13 -19.17 -9.30
N ASN A 144 -0.93 -19.98 -8.59
CA ASN A 144 -2.38 -19.77 -8.46
C ASN A 144 -2.70 -18.83 -7.29
N LEU A 145 -2.37 -17.56 -7.47
CA LEU A 145 -2.49 -16.53 -6.43
C LEU A 145 -3.95 -16.11 -6.20
N ASP A 146 -4.30 -15.92 -4.94
CA ASP A 146 -5.48 -15.16 -4.51
C ASP A 146 -5.14 -13.65 -4.42
N THR A 147 -3.93 -13.31 -3.97
CA THR A 147 -3.48 -11.93 -3.76
C THR A 147 -2.11 -11.65 -4.38
N LEU A 148 -1.99 -10.53 -5.08
CA LEU A 148 -0.73 -10.00 -5.60
C LEU A 148 -0.57 -8.56 -5.10
N ARG A 149 0.58 -8.27 -4.45
CA ARG A 149 0.91 -6.95 -3.95
C ARG A 149 2.21 -6.47 -4.58
N LEU A 150 2.18 -5.27 -5.14
CA LEU A 150 3.33 -4.59 -5.73
C LEU A 150 3.48 -3.27 -5.00
N SER A 151 4.68 -2.99 -4.49
CA SER A 151 5.00 -1.73 -3.81
C SER A 151 6.35 -1.23 -4.25
N ASN A 152 6.42 -0.05 -4.88
CA ASN A 152 7.67 0.53 -5.37
C ASN A 152 8.44 -0.46 -6.28
N VAL A 153 7.76 -0.93 -7.33
CA VAL A 153 8.34 -1.84 -8.33
C VAL A 153 8.45 -1.11 -9.65
N SER A 154 9.66 -1.04 -10.21
CA SER A 154 9.92 -0.47 -11.53
C SER A 154 10.15 -1.56 -12.57
N TRP A 155 9.77 -1.28 -13.81
CA TRP A 155 9.81 -2.23 -14.92
C TRP A 155 10.46 -1.57 -16.13
N ALA A 156 11.37 -2.28 -16.80
CA ALA A 156 12.01 -1.78 -18.02
C ALA A 156 11.01 -1.55 -19.18
N THR A 157 9.85 -2.19 -19.14
CA THR A 157 8.85 -2.18 -20.22
C THR A 157 7.86 -1.02 -20.13
N GLY A 158 8.01 -0.15 -19.12
CA GLY A 158 7.15 1.02 -18.93
C GLY A 158 5.68 0.61 -18.88
N ASP A 159 4.84 1.22 -19.71
CA ASP A 159 3.38 1.08 -19.74
C ASP A 159 2.84 -0.33 -20.09
N ALA A 160 3.70 -1.24 -20.56
CA ALA A 160 3.33 -2.62 -20.93
C ALA A 160 3.49 -3.64 -19.79
N TRP A 161 4.08 -3.24 -18.65
CA TRP A 161 4.49 -4.17 -17.59
C TRP A 161 3.35 -5.07 -17.07
N LEU A 162 2.15 -4.51 -16.92
CA LEU A 162 1.00 -5.26 -16.39
C LEU A 162 0.57 -6.36 -17.37
N ALA A 163 0.56 -6.06 -18.66
CA ALA A 163 0.19 -7.01 -19.70
C ALA A 163 1.21 -8.15 -19.81
N GLU A 164 2.51 -7.86 -19.67
CA GLU A 164 3.55 -8.87 -19.61
C GLU A 164 3.43 -9.75 -18.37
N LEU A 165 3.27 -9.14 -17.19
CA LEU A 165 3.10 -9.88 -15.94
C LEU A 165 1.89 -10.81 -16.00
N GLN A 166 0.77 -10.35 -16.56
CA GLN A 166 -0.45 -11.12 -16.72
C GLN A 166 -0.25 -12.44 -17.50
N GLN A 167 0.73 -12.53 -18.41
CA GLN A 167 0.98 -13.76 -19.17
C GLN A 167 1.40 -14.94 -18.26
N TRP A 168 1.94 -14.62 -17.09
CA TRP A 168 2.43 -15.58 -16.10
C TRP A 168 1.42 -15.84 -14.99
N LEU A 169 0.39 -15.00 -14.84
CA LEU A 169 -0.60 -15.13 -13.79
C LEU A 169 -1.74 -16.08 -14.20
N LYS A 170 -2.21 -16.86 -13.23
CA LYS A 170 -3.45 -17.63 -13.40
C LYS A 170 -4.69 -16.73 -13.27
N PRO A 171 -5.82 -17.08 -13.87
CA PRO A 171 -7.03 -16.24 -13.88
C PRO A 171 -7.72 -16.10 -12.50
N GLY A 172 -7.27 -16.84 -11.48
CA GLY A 172 -7.89 -16.90 -10.15
C GLY A 172 -7.60 -15.71 -9.22
N LEU A 173 -6.85 -14.71 -9.67
CA LEU A 173 -6.45 -13.57 -8.84
C LEU A 173 -7.67 -12.77 -8.35
N LYS A 174 -7.78 -12.59 -7.03
CA LYS A 174 -8.90 -11.88 -6.38
C LYS A 174 -8.55 -10.48 -5.91
N VAL A 175 -7.31 -10.29 -5.45
CA VAL A 175 -6.84 -9.02 -4.90
C VAL A 175 -5.56 -8.60 -5.63
N LEU A 176 -5.57 -7.37 -6.14
CA LEU A 176 -4.42 -6.73 -6.75
C LEU A 176 -4.17 -5.41 -6.04
N HIS A 177 -3.00 -5.28 -5.43
CA HIS A 177 -2.53 -4.05 -4.79
C HIS A 177 -1.32 -3.52 -5.54
N ILE A 178 -1.36 -2.24 -5.92
CA ILE A 178 -0.28 -1.57 -6.62
C ILE A 178 -0.05 -0.22 -5.95
N ALA A 179 1.08 -0.08 -5.26
CA ALA A 179 1.50 1.15 -4.59
C ALA A 179 2.83 1.65 -5.15
N GLN A 180 3.01 2.98 -5.14
CA GLN A 180 4.24 3.65 -5.59
C GLN A 180 4.71 3.14 -6.98
N ALA A 181 3.77 2.97 -7.90
CA ALA A 181 4.09 2.53 -9.25
C ALA A 181 4.73 3.67 -10.05
N HIS A 182 5.75 3.34 -10.85
CA HIS A 182 6.37 4.31 -11.75
C HIS A 182 5.44 4.73 -12.90
N SER A 183 4.58 3.82 -13.37
CA SER A 183 3.52 4.11 -14.35
C SER A 183 2.29 3.24 -14.12
N LEU A 184 1.13 3.88 -14.15
CA LEU A 184 -0.21 3.28 -14.16
C LEU A 184 -0.97 3.59 -15.47
N ASN A 185 -0.28 4.14 -16.47
CA ASN A 185 -0.84 4.40 -17.78
C ASN A 185 -0.81 3.13 -18.64
N PHE A 186 -1.65 2.15 -18.32
CA PHE A 186 -1.56 0.83 -18.93
C PHE A 186 -1.92 0.86 -20.42
N SER A 187 -1.20 0.06 -21.20
CA SER A 187 -1.59 -0.29 -22.57
C SER A 187 -2.81 -1.23 -22.57
N CYS A 188 -4.01 -0.68 -22.32
CA CYS A 188 -5.25 -1.44 -22.08
C CYS A 188 -5.66 -2.40 -23.22
N GLU A 189 -5.16 -2.19 -24.44
CA GLU A 189 -5.35 -3.11 -25.57
C GLU A 189 -4.68 -4.48 -25.30
N GLN A 190 -3.51 -4.46 -24.67
CA GLN A 190 -2.70 -5.64 -24.37
C GLN A 190 -3.11 -6.30 -23.04
N VAL A 191 -3.65 -5.51 -22.11
CA VAL A 191 -4.15 -6.01 -20.82
C VAL A 191 -5.30 -6.99 -21.06
N ARG A 192 -5.18 -8.19 -20.48
CA ARG A 192 -6.23 -9.22 -20.53
C ARG A 192 -7.26 -9.01 -19.43
N VAL A 193 -8.41 -9.64 -19.56
CA VAL A 193 -9.47 -9.58 -18.55
C VAL A 193 -9.00 -10.28 -17.27
N PHE A 194 -9.22 -9.66 -16.12
CA PHE A 194 -9.11 -10.29 -14.81
C PHE A 194 -10.49 -10.82 -14.38
N PRO A 195 -10.79 -12.11 -14.55
CA PRO A 195 -12.14 -12.62 -14.40
C PRO A 195 -12.60 -12.71 -12.94
N ALA A 196 -11.67 -12.89 -12.00
CA ALA A 196 -11.95 -13.12 -10.58
C ALA A 196 -11.55 -11.94 -9.67
N LEU A 197 -11.05 -10.83 -10.23
CA LEU A 197 -10.53 -9.72 -9.43
C LEU A 197 -11.68 -8.96 -8.75
N VAL A 198 -11.74 -9.07 -7.42
CA VAL A 198 -12.77 -8.48 -6.56
C VAL A 198 -12.30 -7.14 -5.99
N THR A 199 -11.03 -7.06 -5.64
CA THR A 199 -10.43 -5.88 -5.00
C THR A 199 -9.26 -5.38 -5.83
N LEU A 200 -9.33 -4.12 -6.22
CA LEU A 200 -8.23 -3.38 -6.81
C LEU A 200 -7.86 -2.25 -5.85
N ASP A 201 -6.62 -2.27 -5.40
CA ASP A 201 -6.07 -1.26 -4.50
C ASP A 201 -4.95 -0.52 -5.23
N LEU A 202 -5.19 0.74 -5.54
CA LEU A 202 -4.22 1.66 -6.15
C LEU A 202 -3.83 2.76 -5.14
N SER A 203 -3.88 2.45 -3.84
CA SER A 203 -3.41 3.35 -2.81
C SER A 203 -1.93 3.70 -2.93
N ASP A 204 -1.55 4.85 -2.39
CA ASP A 204 -0.18 5.35 -2.35
C ASP A 204 0.43 5.56 -3.75
N ASN A 205 -0.38 6.13 -4.65
CA ASN A 205 0.05 6.62 -5.96
C ASN A 205 -0.35 8.10 -6.10
N PRO A 206 0.34 9.03 -5.41
CA PRO A 206 -0.10 10.43 -5.31
C PRO A 206 -0.16 11.16 -6.66
N GLU A 207 0.57 10.68 -7.67
CA GLU A 207 0.58 11.23 -9.04
C GLU A 207 -0.52 10.67 -9.96
N LEU A 208 -1.31 9.68 -9.51
CA LEU A 208 -2.32 9.03 -10.34
C LEU A 208 -3.40 10.03 -10.79
N GLY A 209 -4.05 10.67 -9.82
CA GLY A 209 -5.13 11.62 -10.06
C GLY A 209 -6.32 11.05 -10.84
N GLU A 210 -7.31 11.89 -11.10
CA GLU A 210 -8.57 11.46 -11.74
C GLU A 210 -8.37 11.10 -13.23
N LYS A 211 -7.48 11.80 -13.94
CA LYS A 211 -7.15 11.51 -15.34
C LYS A 211 -6.36 10.22 -15.49
N GLY A 212 -5.35 10.00 -14.64
CA GLY A 212 -4.58 8.76 -14.66
C GLY A 212 -5.43 7.56 -14.24
N LEU A 213 -6.42 7.76 -13.36
CA LEU A 213 -7.39 6.72 -13.00
C LEU A 213 -8.16 6.20 -14.22
N ILE A 214 -8.54 7.07 -15.16
CA ILE A 214 -9.21 6.65 -16.40
C ILE A 214 -8.31 5.73 -17.22
N SER A 215 -7.01 6.05 -17.32
CA SER A 215 -6.03 5.21 -18.02
C SER A 215 -5.75 3.89 -17.28
N ALA A 216 -5.74 3.90 -15.95
CA ALA A 216 -5.50 2.70 -15.15
C ALA A 216 -6.68 1.72 -15.17
N LEU A 217 -7.92 2.24 -15.18
CA LEU A 217 -9.15 1.46 -15.20
C LEU A 217 -9.51 1.04 -16.63
N CYS A 218 -8.74 0.11 -17.18
CA CYS A 218 -9.01 -0.45 -18.50
C CYS A 218 -10.45 -0.97 -18.64
N ARG A 219 -11.19 -0.35 -19.57
CA ARG A 219 -12.60 -0.62 -19.82
C ARG A 219 -12.85 -2.11 -20.07
N SER A 220 -13.84 -2.66 -19.37
CA SER A 220 -14.26 -4.08 -19.47
C SER A 220 -13.20 -5.11 -19.07
N LYS A 221 -12.07 -4.73 -18.47
CA LYS A 221 -11.03 -5.69 -18.02
C LYS A 221 -11.24 -6.18 -16.58
N PHE A 222 -12.12 -5.54 -15.81
CA PHE A 222 -12.37 -5.85 -14.40
C PHE A 222 -13.86 -6.15 -14.11
N PRO A 223 -14.46 -7.20 -14.72
CA PRO A 223 -15.89 -7.45 -14.65
C PRO A 223 -16.42 -7.83 -13.26
N ALA A 224 -15.57 -8.41 -12.39
CA ALA A 224 -15.94 -8.86 -11.06
C ALA A 224 -15.59 -7.87 -9.93
N LEU A 225 -15.12 -6.67 -10.29
CA LEU A 225 -14.61 -5.70 -9.32
C LEU A 225 -15.73 -5.17 -8.41
N ARG A 226 -15.53 -5.30 -7.10
CA ARG A 226 -16.48 -4.86 -6.07
C ARG A 226 -15.88 -3.79 -5.15
N VAL A 227 -14.58 -3.82 -4.91
CA VAL A 227 -13.89 -2.90 -4.01
C VAL A 227 -12.80 -2.18 -4.78
N LEU A 228 -12.82 -0.85 -4.73
CA LEU A 228 -11.76 0.00 -5.26
C LEU A 228 -11.22 0.88 -4.13
N ALA A 229 -9.92 0.77 -3.86
CA ALA A 229 -9.21 1.62 -2.91
C ALA A 229 -8.27 2.57 -3.65
N LEU A 230 -8.39 3.86 -3.32
CA LEU A 230 -7.65 4.97 -3.93
C LEU A 230 -7.13 5.91 -2.84
N ARG A 231 -6.67 5.37 -1.71
CA ARG A 231 -6.14 6.20 -0.62
C ARG A 231 -4.84 6.88 -1.04
N ASN A 232 -4.66 8.16 -0.74
CA ASN A 232 -3.44 8.89 -1.09
C ASN A 232 -3.05 8.71 -2.58
N ALA A 233 -4.03 8.89 -3.47
CA ALA A 233 -3.91 8.64 -4.91
C ALA A 233 -4.04 9.91 -5.76
N GLY A 234 -3.94 11.09 -5.13
CA GLY A 234 -4.07 12.38 -5.82
C GLY A 234 -5.48 12.70 -6.31
N MET A 235 -6.52 12.09 -5.72
CA MET A 235 -7.91 12.39 -6.07
C MET A 235 -8.29 13.77 -5.53
N GLU A 236 -8.95 14.58 -6.35
CA GLU A 236 -9.31 15.96 -5.96
C GLU A 236 -10.78 16.08 -5.58
N THR A 237 -11.68 15.37 -6.27
CA THR A 237 -13.13 15.49 -6.07
C THR A 237 -13.86 14.15 -6.19
N PRO A 238 -14.91 13.88 -5.38
CA PRO A 238 -15.73 12.69 -5.56
C PRO A 238 -16.41 12.61 -6.95
N SER A 239 -16.85 13.74 -7.49
CA SER A 239 -17.48 13.82 -8.83
C SER A 239 -16.52 13.47 -9.97
N GLY A 240 -15.26 13.87 -9.87
CA GLY A 240 -14.24 13.52 -10.84
C GLY A 240 -13.93 12.03 -10.82
N VAL A 241 -13.82 11.44 -9.63
CA VAL A 241 -13.71 9.97 -9.47
C VAL A 241 -14.94 9.27 -10.06
N CYS A 242 -16.15 9.72 -9.75
CA CYS A 242 -17.37 9.16 -10.33
C CYS A 242 -17.34 9.18 -11.87
N SER A 243 -16.89 10.28 -12.47
CA SER A 243 -16.76 10.40 -13.92
C SER A 243 -15.78 9.38 -14.50
N ALA A 244 -14.65 9.14 -13.81
CA ALA A 244 -13.68 8.12 -14.20
C ALA A 244 -14.26 6.70 -14.10
N LEU A 245 -15.02 6.41 -13.05
CA LEU A 245 -15.70 5.12 -12.88
C LEU A 245 -16.76 4.87 -13.96
N ALA A 246 -17.51 5.91 -14.33
CA ALA A 246 -18.49 5.85 -15.42
C ALA A 246 -17.81 5.59 -16.77
N ALA A 247 -16.69 6.26 -17.06
CA ALA A 247 -15.91 6.04 -18.27
C ALA A 247 -15.38 4.59 -18.37
N ALA A 248 -14.96 4.01 -17.24
CA ALA A 248 -14.52 2.61 -17.15
C ALA A 248 -15.68 1.59 -17.11
N SER A 249 -16.94 2.06 -17.00
CA SER A 249 -18.15 1.23 -16.91
C SER A 249 -18.14 0.24 -15.72
N LEU A 250 -17.59 0.66 -14.58
CA LEU A 250 -17.47 -0.19 -13.39
C LEU A 250 -18.72 -0.16 -12.50
N GLN A 251 -19.05 -1.31 -11.92
CA GLN A 251 -20.20 -1.50 -11.01
C GLN A 251 -19.76 -1.99 -9.63
N LEU A 252 -18.91 -1.19 -8.97
CA LEU A 252 -18.38 -1.48 -7.64
C LEU A 252 -19.39 -1.24 -6.51
N GLU A 253 -19.11 -1.82 -5.35
CA GLU A 253 -19.91 -1.75 -4.13
C GLU A 253 -19.27 -0.88 -3.05
N GLN A 254 -17.93 -0.84 -3.01
CA GLN A 254 -17.18 -0.10 -2.01
C GLN A 254 -16.10 0.75 -2.68
N LEU A 255 -16.03 2.01 -2.28
CA LEU A 255 -15.02 2.97 -2.72
C LEU A 255 -14.35 3.62 -1.52
N ASP A 256 -13.03 3.58 -1.47
CA ASP A 256 -12.23 4.22 -0.45
C ASP A 256 -11.37 5.34 -1.04
N LEU A 257 -11.69 6.58 -0.68
CA LEU A 257 -10.97 7.79 -1.09
C LEU A 257 -10.27 8.47 0.12
N SER A 258 -10.14 7.76 1.24
CA SER A 258 -9.51 8.33 2.44
C SER A 258 -8.08 8.80 2.18
N HIS A 259 -7.57 9.73 2.99
CA HIS A 259 -6.20 10.26 2.85
C HIS A 259 -5.89 10.96 1.50
N ASN A 260 -6.90 11.42 0.76
CA ASN A 260 -6.70 12.37 -0.35
C ASN A 260 -7.05 13.78 0.09
N SER A 261 -6.32 14.80 -0.37
CA SER A 261 -6.68 16.20 -0.11
C SER A 261 -7.81 16.65 -1.04
N LEU A 262 -9.05 16.28 -0.69
CA LEU A 262 -10.23 16.59 -1.50
C LEU A 262 -10.56 18.10 -1.42
N ARG A 263 -10.89 18.67 -2.58
CA ARG A 263 -11.32 20.07 -2.69
C ARG A 263 -12.81 20.21 -2.45
N ASP A 264 -13.19 21.38 -1.96
CA ASP A 264 -14.58 21.78 -1.80
C ASP A 264 -15.26 21.91 -3.17
N THR A 265 -16.30 21.11 -3.43
CA THR A 265 -16.94 20.98 -4.75
C THR A 265 -18.18 21.89 -4.90
N GLU A 266 -18.04 23.18 -4.64
CA GLU A 266 -19.15 24.11 -4.92
C GLU A 266 -19.40 24.20 -6.44
N GLY A 267 -20.61 23.85 -6.87
CA GLY A 267 -21.03 23.98 -8.28
C GLY A 267 -20.56 22.87 -9.22
N ALA A 268 -19.93 21.80 -8.70
CA ALA A 268 -19.58 20.65 -9.51
C ALA A 268 -20.85 19.95 -10.06
N PRO A 269 -20.87 19.55 -11.35
CA PRO A 269 -21.99 18.81 -11.91
C PRO A 269 -22.16 17.46 -11.18
N GLY A 270 -23.40 17.02 -11.03
CA GLY A 270 -23.70 15.68 -10.54
C GLY A 270 -23.15 14.61 -11.48
N CYS A 271 -22.87 13.44 -10.93
CA CYS A 271 -22.45 12.27 -11.69
C CYS A 271 -23.26 11.04 -11.27
N ASP A 272 -23.54 10.16 -12.23
CA ASP A 272 -24.27 8.91 -11.99
C ASP A 272 -23.31 7.86 -11.43
N TRP A 273 -23.30 7.75 -10.10
CA TRP A 273 -22.52 6.76 -9.39
C TRP A 273 -22.90 5.32 -9.78
N PRO A 274 -21.97 4.36 -9.65
CA PRO A 274 -22.27 2.95 -9.82
C PRO A 274 -23.49 2.53 -8.98
N SER A 275 -24.47 1.89 -9.63
CA SER A 275 -25.76 1.57 -9.01
C SER A 275 -25.67 0.66 -7.78
N LYS A 276 -24.58 -0.12 -7.67
CA LYS A 276 -24.30 -1.04 -6.57
C LYS A 276 -23.52 -0.41 -5.42
N LEU A 277 -23.02 0.82 -5.59
CA LEU A 277 -22.21 1.50 -4.60
C LEU A 277 -23.01 1.70 -3.32
N ASN A 278 -22.51 1.16 -2.22
CA ASN A 278 -23.18 1.19 -0.92
C ASN A 278 -22.27 1.62 0.23
N SER A 279 -20.95 1.63 0.03
CA SER A 279 -19.98 2.10 1.01
C SER A 279 -19.04 3.11 0.38
N LEU A 280 -18.93 4.28 0.99
CA LEU A 280 -18.02 5.34 0.58
C LEU A 280 -17.22 5.84 1.79
N ASN A 281 -15.89 5.78 1.70
CA ASN A 281 -15.00 6.32 2.72
C ASN A 281 -14.34 7.62 2.23
N LEU A 282 -14.61 8.71 2.94
CA LEU A 282 -14.04 10.06 2.74
C LEU A 282 -13.34 10.56 4.02
N SER A 283 -12.91 9.64 4.90
CA SER A 283 -12.20 10.01 6.13
C SER A 283 -10.81 10.57 5.83
N PHE A 284 -10.31 11.45 6.70
CA PHE A 284 -8.98 12.07 6.55
C PHE A 284 -8.77 12.75 5.18
N THR A 285 -9.81 13.40 4.64
CA THR A 285 -9.74 14.05 3.31
C THR A 285 -9.66 15.58 3.36
N GLU A 286 -9.47 16.14 4.55
CA GLU A 286 -9.36 17.59 4.80
C GLU A 286 -10.60 18.42 4.41
N LEU A 287 -11.74 17.77 4.16
CA LEU A 287 -12.98 18.41 3.74
C LEU A 287 -13.45 19.44 4.77
N LYS A 288 -13.79 20.64 4.30
CA LYS A 288 -14.36 21.72 5.13
C LYS A 288 -15.89 21.74 5.10
N GLN A 289 -16.46 21.15 4.06
CA GLN A 289 -17.89 20.93 3.89
C GLN A 289 -18.16 19.57 3.25
N VAL A 290 -19.39 19.09 3.37
CA VAL A 290 -19.80 17.86 2.68
C VAL A 290 -19.81 18.14 1.17
N PRO A 291 -19.11 17.31 0.36
CA PRO A 291 -19.03 17.51 -1.07
C PRO A 291 -20.42 17.32 -1.71
N LYS A 292 -20.69 18.10 -2.75
CA LYS A 292 -21.89 17.94 -3.57
C LYS A 292 -21.71 16.77 -4.54
N GLY A 293 -22.82 16.22 -5.00
CA GLY A 293 -22.81 15.14 -5.97
C GLY A 293 -22.45 13.78 -5.38
N LEU A 294 -22.68 13.56 -4.09
CA LEU A 294 -22.62 12.23 -3.48
C LEU A 294 -23.74 11.31 -4.00
N PRO A 295 -23.58 9.98 -3.93
CA PRO A 295 -24.64 9.04 -4.30
C PRO A 295 -25.88 9.25 -3.44
N ALA A 296 -27.08 9.21 -4.01
CA ALA A 296 -28.32 9.53 -3.28
C ALA A 296 -28.61 8.60 -2.07
N LYS A 297 -28.11 7.36 -2.10
CA LYS A 297 -28.28 6.37 -1.03
C LYS A 297 -26.97 5.60 -0.83
N LEU A 298 -26.58 5.42 0.43
CA LEU A 298 -25.48 4.57 0.86
C LEU A 298 -25.91 3.76 2.11
N ASN A 299 -25.26 2.63 2.34
CA ASN A 299 -25.36 1.95 3.63
C ASN A 299 -24.36 2.54 4.61
N VAL A 300 -23.14 2.81 4.15
CA VAL A 300 -22.04 3.34 4.96
C VAL A 300 -21.47 4.59 4.30
N LEU A 301 -21.37 5.67 5.05
CA LEU A 301 -20.63 6.87 4.68
C LEU A 301 -19.70 7.26 5.84
N ASP A 302 -18.40 7.26 5.57
CA ASP A 302 -17.40 7.72 6.53
C ASP A 302 -16.90 9.11 6.15
N LEU A 303 -17.17 10.09 7.01
CA LEU A 303 -16.73 11.48 6.92
C LEU A 303 -15.89 11.88 8.14
N SER A 304 -15.37 10.90 8.88
CA SER A 304 -14.57 11.13 10.08
C SER A 304 -13.24 11.82 9.80
N TYR A 305 -12.69 12.48 10.83
CA TYR A 305 -11.38 13.14 10.80
C TYR A 305 -11.20 14.10 9.62
N ASN A 306 -12.24 14.88 9.34
CA ASN A 306 -12.21 15.99 8.39
C ASN A 306 -12.14 17.34 9.13
N ARG A 307 -12.31 18.44 8.41
CA ARG A 307 -12.26 19.82 8.94
C ARG A 307 -13.64 20.48 8.91
N LEU A 308 -14.69 19.70 9.12
CA LEU A 308 -16.06 20.22 9.14
C LEU A 308 -16.24 21.12 10.39
N ASN A 309 -16.50 22.41 10.18
CA ASN A 309 -16.67 23.39 11.26
C ASN A 309 -18.13 23.53 11.74
N ARG A 310 -19.07 22.86 11.07
CA ARG A 310 -20.48 22.79 11.46
C ARG A 310 -21.00 21.39 11.22
N GLN A 311 -22.06 21.02 11.94
CA GLN A 311 -22.79 19.79 11.65
C GLN A 311 -23.39 19.86 10.23
N PRO A 312 -23.23 18.80 9.41
CA PRO A 312 -23.89 18.71 8.11
C PRO A 312 -25.40 18.72 8.23
N ARG A 313 -26.08 19.41 7.32
CA ARG A 313 -27.55 19.41 7.30
C ARG A 313 -28.09 18.14 6.66
N PRO A 314 -29.33 17.70 7.00
CA PRO A 314 -29.91 16.50 6.40
C PRO A 314 -30.02 16.53 4.87
N ASP A 315 -30.15 17.71 4.26
CA ASP A 315 -30.22 17.92 2.82
C ASP A 315 -28.85 17.88 2.12
N GLU A 316 -27.76 18.02 2.87
CA GLU A 316 -26.39 17.93 2.37
C GLU A 316 -25.87 16.49 2.35
N LEU A 317 -26.49 15.61 3.14
CA LEU A 317 -26.13 14.22 3.26
C LEU A 317 -27.03 13.32 2.39
N PRO A 318 -26.49 12.23 1.84
CA PRO A 318 -27.32 11.23 1.22
C PRO A 318 -28.14 10.45 2.26
N LYS A 319 -29.06 9.60 1.80
CA LYS A 319 -29.73 8.65 2.69
C LYS A 319 -28.74 7.58 3.12
N VAL A 320 -28.30 7.61 4.39
CA VAL A 320 -27.29 6.71 4.94
C VAL A 320 -27.83 5.92 6.15
N VAL A 321 -27.42 4.66 6.29
CA VAL A 321 -27.74 3.81 7.46
C VAL A 321 -26.70 4.01 8.58
N HIS A 322 -25.41 3.98 8.23
CA HIS A 322 -24.29 4.19 9.14
C HIS A 322 -23.43 5.38 8.67
N LEU A 323 -23.47 6.45 9.45
CA LEU A 323 -22.72 7.69 9.19
C LEU A 323 -21.68 7.88 10.29
N SER A 324 -20.41 8.04 9.90
CA SER A 324 -19.33 8.41 10.82
C SER A 324 -18.93 9.86 10.60
N LEU A 325 -18.96 10.66 11.66
CA LEU A 325 -18.54 12.08 11.68
C LEU A 325 -17.50 12.36 12.76
N THR A 326 -16.97 11.32 13.41
CA THR A 326 -16.05 11.44 14.54
C THR A 326 -14.79 12.24 14.17
N GLY A 327 -14.19 12.95 15.14
CA GLY A 327 -12.94 13.69 14.90
C GLY A 327 -13.07 14.95 14.03
N ASN A 328 -14.29 15.45 13.79
CA ASN A 328 -14.51 16.74 13.15
C ASN A 328 -14.62 17.87 14.19
N PRO A 329 -14.09 19.08 13.91
CA PRO A 329 -14.07 20.21 14.86
C PRO A 329 -15.43 20.61 15.46
N PHE A 330 -16.53 20.46 14.72
CA PHE A 330 -17.85 20.86 15.23
C PHE A 330 -18.28 20.04 16.47
N LEU A 331 -17.83 18.78 16.59
CA LEU A 331 -18.14 17.91 17.73
C LEU A 331 -17.45 18.37 19.02
N ASP A 332 -16.23 18.91 18.91
CA ASP A 332 -15.50 19.44 20.06
C ASP A 332 -16.20 20.69 20.62
N SER A 333 -16.81 21.50 19.75
CA SER A 333 -17.56 22.69 20.16
C SER A 333 -18.84 22.38 20.94
N GLU A 334 -19.49 21.25 20.64
CA GLU A 334 -20.70 20.81 21.34
C GLU A 334 -20.39 20.31 22.76
N SER A 335 -19.21 19.69 22.97
CA SER A 335 -18.77 19.19 24.28
C SER A 335 -18.49 20.28 25.32
N HIS A 336 -18.36 21.54 24.90
CA HIS A 336 -18.16 22.71 25.79
C HIS A 336 -19.43 23.53 26.03
N SER A 337 -20.58 23.12 25.50
CA SER A 337 -21.83 23.89 25.60
C SER A 337 -22.80 23.43 26.71
N GLU A 338 -22.46 22.36 27.44
CA GLU A 338 -23.20 21.94 28.63
C GLU A 338 -22.48 22.35 29.93
N GLY A 339 -22.91 23.48 30.50
CA GLY A 339 -22.72 23.76 31.93
C GLY A 339 -21.88 24.98 32.28
N TYR A 340 -22.41 26.19 32.05
CA TYR A 340 -22.32 27.28 33.05
C TYR A 340 -23.43 28.31 32.78
N SER A 341 -24.68 27.91 33.03
CA SER A 341 -25.74 28.87 33.34
C SER A 341 -25.84 28.96 34.86
N SER A 342 -25.11 29.90 35.45
CA SER A 342 -25.46 30.46 36.75
C SER A 342 -25.69 31.93 36.56
N GLY A 343 -26.97 32.28 36.48
CA GLY A 343 -27.41 33.66 36.53
C GLY A 343 -27.02 34.29 37.85
N VAL A 344 -26.35 35.44 37.79
CA VAL A 344 -26.43 36.47 38.81
C VAL A 344 -26.54 37.81 38.08
N VAL A 345 -27.74 38.35 38.06
CA VAL A 345 -27.98 39.78 37.90
C VAL A 345 -28.04 40.35 39.31
N VAL A 346 -27.19 41.33 39.67
CA VAL A 346 -27.55 42.59 40.38
C VAL A 346 -26.35 43.55 40.41
N ALA A 347 -26.56 44.66 39.69
CA ALA A 347 -26.23 46.09 39.90
C ALA A 347 -24.78 46.65 40.05
N PRO A 348 -24.55 47.88 39.53
CA PRO A 348 -23.25 48.54 39.48
C PRO A 348 -23.03 49.50 40.66
N VAL A 349 -21.79 49.61 41.14
CA VAL A 349 -21.36 50.70 42.03
C VAL A 349 -20.43 51.62 41.26
N ARG A 350 -20.90 52.85 41.04
CA ARG A 350 -20.08 53.99 40.61
C ARG A 350 -19.16 54.41 41.76
N SER A 351 -17.89 54.70 41.46
CA SER A 351 -17.13 55.68 42.23
C SER A 351 -16.08 56.36 41.35
N SER A 352 -16.05 57.67 41.49
CA SER A 352 -15.39 58.67 40.67
C SER A 352 -14.11 59.17 41.35
N LEU A 353 -13.19 59.66 40.50
CA LEU A 353 -12.10 60.62 40.77
C LEU A 353 -10.84 60.11 41.52
N ALA A 354 -9.69 60.17 40.85
CA ALA A 354 -8.79 61.32 40.99
C ALA A 354 -7.61 61.26 39.99
N VAL A 355 -7.37 62.40 39.35
CA VAL A 355 -6.21 62.75 38.53
C VAL A 355 -5.04 63.09 39.45
N GLY A 356 -3.82 62.68 39.10
CA GLY A 356 -2.59 63.11 39.77
C GLY A 356 -1.35 62.76 38.94
N LEU A 357 -0.89 63.72 38.13
CA LEU A 357 0.40 63.72 37.46
C LEU A 357 1.51 64.15 38.43
N TRP A 358 2.70 63.52 38.41
CA TRP A 358 3.99 64.15 38.03
C TRP A 358 5.27 63.35 38.35
N ALA A 359 6.18 63.43 37.37
CA ALA A 359 7.63 63.69 37.45
C ALA A 359 8.64 62.61 37.92
N THR A 360 9.32 62.04 36.90
CA THR A 360 10.78 61.95 36.68
C THR A 360 11.75 61.63 37.82
N LEU A 361 12.58 60.61 37.60
CA LEU A 361 14.03 60.67 37.83
C LEU A 361 14.77 59.66 36.94
N ALA A 362 15.70 60.18 36.16
CA ALA A 362 16.71 59.43 35.41
C ALA A 362 17.80 58.90 36.37
N VAL A 363 18.54 57.85 35.95
CA VAL A 363 20.01 57.73 36.01
C VAL A 363 20.47 56.33 35.57
N LEU A 364 21.18 56.34 34.43
CA LEU A 364 22.37 55.60 33.99
C LEU A 364 22.61 54.08 34.23
N GLN A 365 23.00 53.49 33.09
CA GLN A 365 24.18 52.63 32.82
C GLN A 365 24.12 51.12 33.04
N GLY A 366 24.52 50.41 31.97
CA GLY A 366 24.90 49.01 31.99
C GLY A 366 24.92 48.35 30.62
N ALA A 367 25.79 48.85 29.72
CA ALA A 367 26.13 48.14 28.48
C ALA A 367 26.94 46.87 28.79
N GLY A 368 26.78 45.82 27.97
CA GLY A 368 27.61 44.63 28.06
C GLY A 368 27.18 43.51 27.12
N LEU A 369 27.36 43.74 25.81
CA LEU A 369 27.56 42.67 24.82
C LEU A 369 28.69 41.74 25.28
N PHE A 370 28.55 40.43 25.11
CA PHE A 370 29.61 39.58 24.56
C PHE A 370 29.02 38.27 24.01
N ALA A 371 29.36 38.03 22.74
CA ALA A 371 29.46 36.78 21.97
C ALA A 371 28.25 35.86 21.83
#